data_AF-A0A2V9U8P7-F1
#
_entry.id   AF-A0A2V9U8P7-F1
#
_cell.length_a   1.000
_cell.length_b   1.000
_cell.length_c   1.000
_cell.angle_alpha   90.00
_cell.angle_beta   90.00
_cell.angle_gamma   90.00
#
_symmetry.space_group_name_H-M   'P 1'
#
loop_
_entity.id
_entity.type
_entity.pdbx_description
1 polymer ?
#
loop_
_entity_poly.entity_id
_entity_poly.type
_entity_poly.pdbx_seq_one_letter_code
_entity_poly.pdbx_strand_id
1 'polypeptide(L)'
;MGMLVRLLTSTRRAGGDLKLCNVPPAVHKVLKMTNLIMLFDTHESEEDVVSAFYRRSNTSERAAFAGPSVLCVDPSADVLAYLRELLRSVGYSVLTNSHLHDSLILIRATRPSLIILGPNLMASPGTQQKFRAACATAPVVELGNEFSTLDAGQAASELLEKIRVRLSSQDGRAS
;
A
#
# COMPACT_ATOMS: atom_id res chain seq x y z
N MET A 1 5.35 11.47 -12.53
CA MET A 1 5.10 10.38 -11.56
C MET A 1 3.66 10.36 -11.06
N GLY A 2 3.16 11.42 -10.41
CA GLY A 2 1.81 11.41 -9.80
C GLY A 2 0.62 11.23 -10.77
N MET A 3 0.72 11.66 -12.02
CA MET A 3 -0.41 11.60 -12.96
C MET A 3 -0.77 10.15 -13.38
N LEU A 4 0.22 9.30 -13.64
CA LEU A 4 0.01 7.90 -14.03
C LEU A 4 -0.58 7.07 -12.88
N VAL A 5 -0.13 7.32 -11.65
CA VAL A 5 -0.66 6.68 -10.45
C VAL A 5 -2.10 7.14 -10.19
N ARG A 6 -2.41 8.43 -10.39
CA ARG A 6 -3.78 8.96 -10.27
C ARG A 6 -4.71 8.39 -11.33
N LEU A 7 -4.25 8.22 -12.57
CA LEU A 7 -5.02 7.56 -13.63
C LEU A 7 -5.34 6.11 -13.26
N LEU A 8 -4.33 5.31 -12.87
CA LEU A 8 -4.53 3.94 -12.41
C LEU A 8 -5.53 3.86 -11.25
N THR A 9 -5.37 4.73 -10.26
CA THR A 9 -6.24 4.76 -9.07
C THR A 9 -7.67 5.17 -9.41
N SER A 10 -7.85 6.15 -10.29
CA SER A 10 -9.17 6.62 -10.75
C SER A 10 -9.90 5.52 -11.52
N THR A 11 -9.20 4.85 -12.45
CA THR A 11 -9.76 3.77 -13.26
C THR A 11 -10.17 2.58 -12.39
N ARG A 12 -9.36 2.20 -11.40
CA ARG A 12 -9.70 1.14 -10.43
C ARG A 12 -10.88 1.48 -9.53
N ARG A 13 -11.03 2.75 -9.12
CA ARG A 13 -12.20 3.21 -8.36
C ARG A 13 -13.51 3.09 -9.13
N ALA A 14 -13.45 3.13 -10.46
CA ALA A 14 -14.59 2.89 -11.33
C ALA A 14 -14.80 1.41 -11.70
N GLY A 15 -14.06 0.48 -11.06
CA GLY A 15 -14.12 -0.95 -11.34
C GLY A 15 -13.30 -1.40 -12.56
N GLY A 16 -12.50 -0.52 -13.15
CA GLY A 16 -11.61 -0.83 -14.27
C GLY A 16 -10.19 -1.17 -13.83
N ASP A 17 -9.28 -1.37 -14.79
CA ASP A 17 -7.84 -1.46 -14.53
C ASP A 17 -7.06 -0.79 -15.66
N LEU A 18 -5.80 -0.46 -15.42
CA LEU A 18 -4.92 0.15 -16.41
C LEU A 18 -3.62 -0.66 -16.53
N LYS A 19 -3.40 -1.22 -17.72
CA LYS A 19 -2.22 -2.02 -18.07
C LYS A 19 -1.40 -1.27 -19.13
N LEU A 20 -0.09 -1.49 -19.13
CA LEU A 20 0.80 -0.86 -20.11
C LEU A 20 1.28 -1.94 -21.09
N CYS A 21 1.03 -1.74 -22.38
CA CYS A 21 1.52 -2.61 -23.46
C CYS A 21 2.59 -1.90 -24.28
N ASN A 22 3.51 -2.70 -24.84
CA ASN A 22 4.57 -2.24 -25.76
C ASN A 22 5.34 -1.00 -25.25
N VAL A 23 5.68 -1.01 -23.96
CA VAL A 23 6.35 0.13 -23.32
C VAL A 23 7.75 0.30 -23.93
N PRO A 24 8.06 1.45 -24.57
CA PRO A 24 9.37 1.66 -25.16
C PRO A 24 10.49 1.46 -24.14
N PRO A 25 11.67 0.93 -24.52
CA PRO A 25 12.73 0.56 -23.56
C PRO A 25 13.15 1.70 -22.62
N ALA A 26 13.15 2.93 -23.11
CA ALA A 26 13.43 4.12 -22.31
C ALA A 26 12.36 4.36 -21.21
N VAL A 27 11.09 4.18 -21.55
CA VAL A 27 9.97 4.33 -20.61
C VAL A 27 9.94 3.16 -19.63
N HIS A 28 10.21 1.93 -20.10
CA HIS A 28 10.32 0.75 -19.26
C HIS A 28 11.46 0.89 -18.24
N LYS A 29 12.62 1.42 -18.68
CA LYS A 29 13.75 1.72 -17.80
C LYS A 29 13.39 2.76 -16.75
N VAL A 30 12.65 3.82 -17.10
CA VAL A 30 12.17 4.81 -16.13
C VAL A 30 11.17 4.19 -15.15
N LEU A 31 10.20 3.39 -15.61
CA LEU A 31 9.25 2.68 -14.75
C LEU A 31 9.93 1.65 -13.83
N LYS A 32 11.00 1.01 -14.30
CA LYS A 32 11.80 0.07 -13.53
C LYS A 32 12.71 0.78 -12.52
N MET A 33 13.37 1.87 -12.91
CA MET A 33 14.16 2.71 -12.00
C MET A 33 13.30 3.27 -10.88
N THR A 34 12.06 3.63 -11.18
CA THR A 34 11.12 4.21 -10.22
C THR A 34 10.21 3.17 -9.56
N ASN A 35 10.46 1.88 -9.78
CA ASN A 35 9.62 0.74 -9.34
C ASN A 35 8.10 0.83 -9.59
N LEU A 36 7.65 1.79 -10.42
CA LEU A 36 6.28 1.86 -10.91
C LEU A 36 5.92 0.62 -11.75
N ILE A 37 6.92 -0.07 -12.31
CA ILE A 37 6.73 -1.32 -13.03
C ILE A 37 6.01 -2.38 -12.19
N MET A 38 6.13 -2.37 -10.86
CA MET A 38 5.42 -3.31 -9.98
C MET A 38 3.95 -2.94 -9.77
N LEU A 39 3.55 -1.71 -10.10
CA LEU A 39 2.17 -1.22 -9.99
C LEU A 39 1.37 -1.45 -11.28
N PHE A 40 2.07 -1.55 -12.41
CA PHE A 40 1.51 -1.78 -13.73
C PHE A 40 1.74 -3.23 -14.16
N ASP A 41 0.66 -3.92 -14.50
CA ASP A 41 0.72 -5.24 -15.13
C ASP A 41 1.29 -5.03 -16.55
N THR A 42 2.55 -5.42 -16.75
CA THR A 42 3.28 -5.22 -18.03
C THR A 42 3.41 -6.55 -18.75
N HIS A 43 3.03 -6.55 -20.02
CA HIS A 43 2.94 -7.75 -20.85
C HIS A 43 3.70 -7.51 -22.15
N GLU A 44 4.44 -8.50 -22.61
CA GLU A 44 5.30 -8.39 -23.81
C GLU A 44 4.51 -8.53 -25.13
N SER A 45 3.31 -9.12 -25.09
CA SER A 45 2.44 -9.33 -26.26
C SER A 45 0.98 -8.98 -25.99
N GLU A 46 0.24 -8.62 -27.04
CA GLU A 46 -1.20 -8.35 -27.01
C GLU A 46 -2.01 -9.59 -26.56
N GLU A 47 -1.55 -10.79 -26.90
CA GLU A 47 -2.15 -12.07 -26.48
C GLU A 47 -2.02 -12.33 -24.97
N ASP A 48 -0.91 -11.89 -24.35
CA ASP A 48 -0.71 -11.96 -22.89
C ASP A 48 -1.64 -10.99 -22.15
N VAL A 49 -1.89 -9.80 -22.72
CA VAL A 49 -2.84 -8.84 -22.16
C VAL A 49 -4.26 -9.43 -22.17
N VAL A 50 -4.68 -10.03 -23.28
CA VAL A 50 -6.01 -10.64 -23.43
C VAL A 50 -6.18 -11.79 -22.45
N SER A 51 -5.20 -12.71 -22.34
CA SER A 51 -5.27 -13.84 -21.41
C SER A 51 -5.29 -13.38 -19.93
N ALA A 52 -4.53 -12.34 -19.57
CA ALA A 52 -4.52 -11.76 -18.23
C ALA A 52 -5.83 -11.01 -17.88
N PHE A 53 -6.54 -10.49 -18.88
CA PHE A 53 -7.90 -9.96 -18.70
C PHE A 53 -8.90 -11.07 -18.39
N TYR A 54 -8.88 -12.19 -19.13
CA TYR A 54 -9.75 -13.35 -18.88
C TYR A 54 -9.47 -14.06 -17.55
N ARG A 55 -8.21 -14.08 -17.09
CA ARG A 55 -7.84 -14.63 -15.77
C ARG A 55 -8.42 -13.81 -14.62
N ARG A 56 -8.57 -12.49 -14.79
CA ARG A 56 -9.20 -11.62 -13.79
C ARG A 56 -10.72 -11.67 -13.81
N SER A 57 -11.37 -11.93 -14.94
CA SER A 57 -12.83 -12.13 -14.97
C SER A 57 -13.25 -13.35 -14.14
N ASN A 58 -12.39 -14.38 -14.04
CA ASN A 58 -12.61 -15.53 -13.16
C ASN A 58 -12.08 -15.34 -11.72
N THR A 59 -11.31 -14.28 -11.48
CA THR A 59 -10.80 -13.89 -10.15
C THR A 59 -11.42 -12.56 -9.73
N SER A 60 -12.69 -12.37 -10.09
CA SER A 60 -13.50 -11.22 -9.70
C SER A 60 -13.63 -11.19 -8.17
N GLU A 61 -13.00 -10.20 -7.54
CA GLU A 61 -13.45 -9.53 -6.31
C GLU A 61 -13.67 -10.36 -5.01
N ARG A 62 -13.40 -11.67 -4.98
CA ARG A 62 -13.78 -12.54 -3.84
C ARG A 62 -12.77 -13.56 -3.35
N ALA A 63 -11.50 -13.49 -3.78
CA ALA A 63 -10.47 -13.98 -2.87
C ALA A 63 -10.33 -12.92 -1.79
N ALA A 64 -11.10 -13.06 -0.70
CA ALA A 64 -10.90 -12.31 0.53
C ALA A 64 -9.38 -12.20 0.74
N PHE A 65 -8.84 -10.99 0.76
CA PHE A 65 -7.41 -10.77 0.99
C PHE A 65 -7.04 -11.47 2.31
N ALA A 66 -6.54 -12.69 2.21
CA ALA A 66 -6.38 -13.63 3.33
C ALA A 66 -5.03 -13.47 4.02
N GLY A 67 -4.22 -12.49 3.59
CA GLY A 67 -2.98 -12.13 4.25
C GLY A 67 -3.20 -11.20 5.46
N PRO A 68 -2.14 -10.95 6.25
CA PRO A 68 -2.22 -10.10 7.42
C PRO A 68 -2.80 -8.72 7.10
N SER A 69 -3.66 -8.20 7.97
CA SER A 69 -4.34 -6.93 7.75
C SER A 69 -3.48 -5.75 8.21
N VAL A 70 -3.20 -4.82 7.29
CA VAL A 70 -2.39 -3.62 7.53
C VAL A 70 -3.26 -2.37 7.43
N LEU A 71 -3.15 -1.49 8.42
CA LEU A 71 -3.75 -0.15 8.38
C LEU A 71 -2.69 0.90 8.10
N CYS A 72 -2.80 1.62 6.99
CA CYS A 72 -1.95 2.75 6.66
C CYS A 72 -2.67 4.08 6.97
N VAL A 73 -2.02 4.95 7.76
CA VAL A 73 -2.54 6.26 8.13
C VAL A 73 -1.58 7.35 7.71
N ASP A 74 -1.92 8.17 6.72
CA ASP A 74 -1.05 9.23 6.18
C ASP A 74 -1.90 10.39 5.62
N PRO A 75 -1.52 11.66 5.82
CA PRO A 75 -2.27 12.80 5.27
C PRO A 75 -2.27 12.85 3.74
N SER A 76 -1.28 12.25 3.08
CA SER A 76 -1.14 12.24 1.61
C SER A 76 -1.90 11.08 0.98
N ALA A 77 -2.93 11.41 0.20
CA ALA A 77 -3.67 10.43 -0.58
C ALA A 77 -2.80 9.67 -1.60
N ASP A 78 -1.75 10.33 -2.14
CA ASP A 78 -0.83 9.71 -3.09
C ASP A 78 0.04 8.65 -2.39
N VAL A 79 0.51 8.93 -1.16
CA VAL A 79 1.24 7.95 -0.34
C VAL A 79 0.34 6.78 0.04
N LEU A 80 -0.90 7.04 0.46
CA LEU A 80 -1.86 5.98 0.78
C LEU A 80 -2.15 5.08 -0.42
N ALA A 81 -2.34 5.65 -1.61
CA ALA A 81 -2.57 4.87 -2.84
C ALA A 81 -1.35 4.01 -3.17
N TYR A 82 -0.15 4.58 -3.08
CA TYR A 82 1.10 3.84 -3.28
C TYR A 82 1.25 2.67 -2.30
N LEU A 83 1.09 2.91 -1.00
CA LEU A 83 1.19 1.89 0.04
C LEU A 83 0.18 0.77 -0.18
N ARG A 84 -1.06 1.11 -0.54
CA ARG A 84 -2.12 0.13 -0.78
C ARG A 84 -1.72 -0.85 -1.88
N GLU A 85 -1.22 -0.34 -3.00
CA GLU A 85 -0.90 -1.22 -4.12
C GLU A 85 0.41 -1.98 -3.91
N LEU A 86 1.41 -1.35 -3.28
CA LEU A 86 2.66 -2.01 -2.90
C LEU A 86 2.41 -3.19 -1.94
N LEU A 87 1.62 -2.97 -0.90
CA LEU A 87 1.41 -4.00 0.13
C LEU A 87 0.46 -5.10 -0.35
N ARG A 88 -0.52 -4.76 -1.19
CA ARG A 88 -1.39 -5.76 -1.84
C ARG A 88 -0.63 -6.64 -2.84
N SER A 89 0.33 -6.08 -3.58
CA SER A 89 1.11 -6.87 -4.54
C SER A 89 1.97 -7.95 -3.87
N VAL A 90 2.31 -7.77 -2.58
CA VAL A 90 3.02 -8.75 -1.76
C VAL A 90 2.11 -9.54 -0.79
N GLY A 91 0.78 -9.43 -0.96
CA GLY A 91 -0.20 -10.31 -0.31
C GLY A 91 -0.87 -9.79 0.96
N TYR A 92 -0.65 -8.55 1.40
CA TYR A 92 -1.33 -7.98 2.56
C TYR A 92 -2.77 -7.53 2.25
N SER A 93 -3.64 -7.61 3.25
CA SER A 93 -4.96 -6.97 3.22
C SER A 93 -4.84 -5.54 3.73
N VAL A 94 -5.03 -4.54 2.88
CA VAL A 94 -4.69 -3.14 3.22
C VAL A 94 -5.92 -2.25 3.35
N LEU A 95 -6.00 -1.57 4.48
CA LEU A 95 -6.90 -0.45 4.76
C LEU A 95 -6.10 0.86 4.80
N THR A 96 -6.66 1.93 4.25
CA THR A 96 -6.02 3.25 4.20
C THR A 96 -6.95 4.31 4.77
N ASN A 97 -6.42 5.23 5.58
CA ASN A 97 -7.19 6.35 6.11
C ASN A 97 -6.30 7.59 6.26
N SER A 98 -6.77 8.78 5.90
CA SER A 98 -6.04 10.04 6.10
C SER A 98 -6.45 10.79 7.37
N HIS A 99 -7.48 10.33 8.07
CA HIS A 99 -8.02 10.99 9.25
C HIS A 99 -7.75 10.21 10.54
N LEU A 100 -7.08 10.87 11.50
CA LEU A 100 -6.63 10.22 12.74
C LEU A 100 -7.77 9.88 13.71
N HIS A 101 -8.89 10.61 13.68
CA HIS A 101 -10.06 10.24 14.46
C HIS A 101 -10.71 8.96 13.94
N ASP A 102 -10.86 8.84 12.62
CA ASP A 102 -11.49 7.68 12.00
C ASP A 102 -10.57 6.45 12.08
N SER A 103 -9.25 6.64 12.06
CA SER A 103 -8.30 5.55 12.23
C SER A 103 -8.39 4.90 13.62
N LEU A 104 -8.77 5.64 14.67
CA LEU A 104 -9.10 5.05 15.98
C LEU A 104 -10.22 4.02 15.89
N ILE A 105 -11.27 4.35 15.16
CA ILE A 105 -12.44 3.48 14.96
C ILE A 105 -11.99 2.24 14.19
N LEU A 106 -11.22 2.42 13.11
CA LEU A 106 -10.69 1.32 12.31
C LEU A 106 -9.78 0.39 13.11
N ILE A 107 -8.85 0.90 13.92
CA ILE A 107 -7.97 0.07 14.75
C ILE A 107 -8.80 -0.83 15.66
N ARG A 108 -9.82 -0.27 16.32
CA ARG A 108 -10.67 -1.03 17.26
C ARG A 108 -11.58 -2.04 16.56
N ALA A 109 -12.17 -1.65 15.44
CA ALA A 109 -13.11 -2.49 14.71
C ALA A 109 -12.44 -3.62 13.94
N THR A 110 -11.25 -3.36 13.37
CA THR A 110 -10.58 -4.28 12.44
C THR A 110 -9.41 -5.02 13.07
N ARG A 111 -8.87 -4.53 14.21
CA ARG A 111 -7.71 -5.09 14.91
C ARG A 111 -6.58 -5.47 13.94
N PRO A 112 -6.00 -4.48 13.24
CA PRO A 112 -4.97 -4.76 12.24
C PRO A 112 -3.75 -5.43 12.88
N SER A 113 -3.13 -6.36 12.16
CA SER A 113 -1.89 -7.02 12.58
C SER A 113 -0.67 -6.10 12.46
N LEU A 114 -0.79 -4.98 11.75
CA LEU A 114 0.26 -3.98 11.60
C LEU A 114 -0.35 -2.61 11.31
N ILE A 115 0.26 -1.55 11.84
CA ILE A 115 -0.09 -0.16 11.56
C ILE A 115 1.12 0.56 10.93
N ILE A 116 0.89 1.27 9.82
CA ILE A 116 1.88 2.13 9.18
C ILE A 116 1.43 3.58 9.34
N LEU A 117 2.31 4.44 9.87
CA LEU A 117 2.02 5.84 10.14
C LEU A 117 2.88 6.75 9.29
N GLY A 118 2.22 7.62 8.53
CA GLY A 118 2.81 8.74 7.85
C GLY A 118 3.26 9.85 8.80
N PRO A 119 4.13 10.74 8.35
CA PRO A 119 4.54 11.92 9.10
C PRO A 119 3.38 12.93 9.25
N ASN A 120 3.56 13.88 10.18
CA ASN A 120 2.71 15.08 10.30
C ASN A 120 1.21 14.81 10.50
N LEU A 121 0.87 13.73 11.22
CA LEU A 121 -0.51 13.44 11.59
C LEU A 121 -1.00 14.43 12.66
N MET A 122 -1.80 15.41 12.22
CA MET A 122 -2.34 16.47 13.08
C MET A 122 -3.69 16.07 13.70
N ALA A 123 -3.81 16.21 15.01
CA ALA A 123 -5.08 16.07 15.74
C ALA A 123 -4.98 16.81 17.08
N SER A 124 -6.11 16.97 17.78
CA SER A 124 -6.10 17.50 19.14
C SER A 124 -5.27 16.59 20.08
N PRO A 125 -4.66 17.14 21.14
CA PRO A 125 -3.83 16.36 22.06
C PRO A 125 -4.54 15.13 22.64
N GLY A 126 -5.83 15.28 22.97
CA GLY A 126 -6.66 14.18 23.47
C GLY A 126 -6.87 13.05 22.46
N THR A 127 -7.03 13.39 21.18
CA THR A 127 -7.18 12.40 20.10
C THR A 127 -5.84 11.70 19.82
N GLN A 128 -4.73 12.43 19.80
CA GLN A 128 -3.40 11.83 19.65
C GLN A 128 -3.07 10.85 20.78
N GLN A 129 -3.42 11.19 22.03
CA GLN A 129 -3.20 10.29 23.16
C GLN A 129 -4.00 9.00 23.04
N LYS A 130 -5.29 9.11 22.68
CA LYS A 130 -6.15 7.94 22.44
C LYS A 130 -5.62 7.09 21.29
N PHE A 131 -5.06 7.73 20.27
CA PHE A 131 -4.51 7.04 19.09
C PHE A 131 -3.26 6.25 19.43
N ARG A 132 -2.31 6.86 20.13
CA ARG A 132 -1.13 6.14 20.64
C ARG A 132 -1.50 4.94 21.50
N ALA A 133 -2.50 5.10 22.39
CA ALA A 133 -2.99 3.99 23.20
C ALA A 133 -3.64 2.87 22.36
N ALA A 134 -4.40 3.22 21.31
CA ALA A 134 -4.98 2.24 20.39
C ALA A 134 -3.90 1.51 19.57
N CYS A 135 -2.88 2.24 19.10
CA CYS A 135 -1.76 1.66 18.35
C CYS A 135 -0.93 0.67 19.18
N ALA A 136 -0.91 0.77 20.52
CA ALA A 136 -0.20 -0.18 21.37
C ALA A 136 -0.70 -1.64 21.26
N THR A 137 -1.83 -1.86 20.60
CA THR A 137 -2.40 -3.19 20.33
C THR A 137 -1.76 -3.91 19.14
N ALA A 138 -0.97 -3.23 18.31
CA ALA A 138 -0.32 -3.79 17.13
C ALA A 138 1.08 -3.19 16.92
N PRO A 139 2.00 -3.84 16.18
CA PRO A 139 3.26 -3.23 15.81
C PRO A 139 3.03 -2.02 14.90
N VAL A 140 3.84 -0.98 15.13
CA VAL A 140 3.79 0.27 14.37
C VAL A 140 5.08 0.45 13.58
N VAL A 141 4.96 0.81 12.30
CA VAL A 141 6.04 1.29 11.45
C VAL A 141 5.78 2.75 11.11
N GLU A 142 6.70 3.64 11.47
CA GLU A 142 6.62 5.07 11.13
C GLU A 142 7.41 5.35 9.85
N LEU A 143 6.78 6.09 8.92
CA LEU A 143 7.40 6.57 7.70
C LEU A 143 8.18 7.85 8.01
N GLY A 144 9.35 8.00 7.39
CA GLY A 144 10.13 9.23 7.47
C GLY A 144 9.47 10.37 6.68
N ASN A 145 9.85 11.61 7.01
CA ASN A 145 9.36 12.81 6.30
C ASN A 145 9.73 12.78 4.80
N GLU A 146 10.86 12.15 4.50
CA GLU A 146 11.43 11.99 3.17
C GLU A 146 10.78 10.86 2.35
N PHE A 147 9.90 10.04 2.92
CA PHE A 147 9.35 8.85 2.25
C PHE A 147 8.75 9.16 0.87
N SER A 148 8.03 10.27 0.76
CA SER A 148 7.41 10.71 -0.50
C SER A 148 8.40 11.27 -1.54
N THR A 149 9.62 11.58 -1.11
CA THR A 149 10.68 12.17 -1.94
C THR A 149 11.77 11.17 -2.32
N LEU A 150 11.80 10.01 -1.67
CA LEU A 150 12.69 8.91 -2.02
C LEU A 150 12.34 8.35 -3.40
N ASP A 151 13.33 7.72 -4.03
CA ASP A 151 13.04 6.81 -5.14
C ASP A 151 12.07 5.73 -4.66
N ALA A 152 11.00 5.50 -5.41
CA ALA A 152 9.95 4.59 -4.98
C ALA A 152 10.46 3.15 -4.81
N GLY A 153 11.49 2.73 -5.54
CA GLY A 153 12.08 1.41 -5.36
C GLY A 153 12.87 1.28 -4.06
N GLN A 154 13.62 2.32 -3.72
CA GLN A 154 14.28 2.41 -2.42
C GLN A 154 13.25 2.46 -1.29
N ALA A 155 12.23 3.32 -1.40
CA ALA A 155 11.17 3.45 -0.40
C ALA A 155 10.41 2.13 -0.17
N ALA A 156 10.11 1.38 -1.24
CA ALA A 156 9.48 0.06 -1.15
C ALA A 156 10.35 -0.93 -0.38
N SER A 157 11.63 -1.04 -0.77
CA SER A 157 12.55 -2.03 -0.21
C SER A 157 12.79 -1.79 1.28
N GLU A 158 13.07 -0.52 1.65
CA GLU A 158 13.27 -0.13 3.05
C GLU A 158 12.01 -0.35 3.90
N LEU A 159 10.82 -0.05 3.35
CA LEU A 159 9.57 -0.26 4.06
C LEU A 159 9.30 -1.75 4.28
N LEU A 160 9.44 -2.59 3.26
CA LEU A 160 9.18 -4.02 3.36
C LEU A 160 10.13 -4.71 4.35
N GLU A 161 11.40 -4.30 4.38
CA GLU A 161 12.34 -4.76 5.41
C GLU A 161 11.91 -4.33 6.82
N LYS A 162 11.54 -3.06 7.02
CA LYS A 162 11.01 -2.59 8.31
C LYS A 162 9.78 -3.38 8.77
N ILE A 163 8.86 -3.69 7.85
CA ILE A 163 7.66 -4.49 8.13
C ILE A 163 8.06 -5.90 8.56
N ARG A 164 8.94 -6.55 7.81
CA ARG A 164 9.41 -7.91 8.10
C ARG A 164 10.02 -8.00 9.49
N VAL A 165 10.94 -7.10 9.82
CA VAL A 165 11.59 -7.04 11.14
C VAL A 165 10.59 -6.83 12.28
N ARG A 166 9.56 -5.98 12.07
CA ARG A 166 8.55 -5.69 13.10
C ARG A 166 7.62 -6.87 13.33
N LEU A 167 7.21 -7.57 12.28
CA LEU A 167 6.34 -8.74 12.40
C LEU A 167 7.07 -9.93 13.04
N SER A 168 8.32 -10.21 12.63
CA SER A 168 9.11 -11.30 13.22
C SER A 168 9.45 -11.09 14.70
N SER A 169 9.53 -9.83 15.14
CA SER A 169 9.77 -9.50 16.55
C SER A 169 8.56 -9.74 17.46
N GLN A 170 7.36 -9.92 16.88
CA GLN A 170 6.13 -10.16 17.64
C GLN A 170 5.86 -11.66 17.86
N ASP A 171 6.22 -12.51 16.89
CA ASP A 171 6.04 -13.98 16.99
C ASP A 171 6.92 -14.60 18.09
N GLY A 172 8.06 -13.98 18.42
CA GLY A 172 8.94 -14.42 19.51
C GLY A 172 8.47 -14.09 20.94
N ARG A 173 7.32 -13.41 21.09
CA ARG A 173 6.75 -13.04 22.41
C ARG A 173 5.67 -13.99 22.92
N ALA A 174 5.39 -15.07 22.18
CA ALA A 174 4.35 -16.06 22.48
C ALA A 174 4.89 -17.43 22.92
N SER A 175 6.13 -17.50 23.44
CA SER A 175 6.72 -18.74 24.00
C SER A 175 7.11 -18.56 25.46
#